data_AF-A0A2A9MQE5-F1
#
_entry.id   AF-A0A2A9MQE5-F1
#
_cell.length_a   1.000
_cell.length_b   1.000
_cell.length_c   1.000
_cell.angle_alpha   90.00
_cell.angle_beta   90.00
_cell.angle_gamma   90.00
#
_symmetry.space_group_name_H-M   'P 1'
#
loop_
_entity.id
_entity.type
_entity.pdbx_description
1 polymer ?
#
loop_
_entity_poly.entity_id
_entity_poly.type
_entity_poly.pdbx_seq_one_letter_code
_entity_poly.pdbx_strand_id
1 'polypeptide(L)'
;MDARPSGVAFSIRDSVRLLPAEGATTARRCAVIPSYQHLTLMNVPRDFPLFSSHSASTARSEMLGSGPVYPERCSKCQAALSEVEDIHDGLGKFFFHTSLAKVDVSKEGELARDQDVTHVPALVFYGEGSKSLPEQYRGKLTARRVFDWLRRQDGSFFRDLTAVRRGQKAPMAVEEEEKLLKKAAANSPFTTVLAYTVPGSPKDKLIKSIAQEGEAMHGTLFQFVPVQDAKQSKIEIYKAKLPYDLYEDEDIIDYAAQKWSKNEIKRSIYAAFDRRIYPDTDAYVDSLARTKALATILYDAKSSDFQEYVDLFLDFARDMKDKLVFTFANQRDAKETAQFMGLDSGWPAVLITETEQEGRKNVLRAGSYSLAAGPKKFVLKGPFNWGAADLFFKNFENKRLPATFRSNLPPLRSAAHDEAAVEDFSHYSLKTALSGLGKWIFVLYYDERNCAACKDAMQVFLGVGKRVKKWTVKDIVLARFPSDLNDPVDPAATLQRPMLIAYPPDGEKLESHIVYDNEFAEEPVVNFMKAEIRKRWMRSEL
;
A
#
# COMPACT_ATOMS: atom_id res chain seq x y z
N MET A 1 -23.29 -2.49 -78.69
CA MET A 1 -22.45 -3.68 -78.88
C MET A 1 -21.80 -3.97 -77.54
N ASP A 2 -22.35 -4.97 -76.86
CA ASP A 2 -21.75 -6.00 -75.98
C ASP A 2 -20.45 -5.63 -75.23
N ALA A 3 -20.26 -5.87 -73.92
CA ALA A 3 -20.94 -6.77 -72.99
C ALA A 3 -20.73 -6.31 -71.52
N ARG A 4 -21.73 -6.59 -70.67
CA ARG A 4 -21.57 -6.88 -69.22
C ARG A 4 -21.42 -8.42 -69.04
N PRO A 5 -21.35 -9.04 -67.83
CA PRO A 5 -21.13 -8.56 -66.44
C PRO A 5 -20.04 -9.37 -65.69
N SER A 6 -19.60 -9.02 -64.48
CA SER A 6 -20.20 -9.43 -63.19
C SER A 6 -19.25 -9.01 -62.05
N GLY A 7 -19.64 -8.57 -60.87
CA GLY A 7 -20.96 -8.27 -60.32
C GLY A 7 -20.85 -8.03 -58.79
N VAL A 8 -21.61 -7.05 -58.31
CA VAL A 8 -22.39 -7.05 -57.03
C VAL A 8 -21.58 -6.86 -55.73
N ALA A 9 -21.90 -5.98 -54.75
CA ALA A 9 -23.10 -5.19 -54.42
C ALA A 9 -22.82 -3.98 -53.49
N PHE A 10 -23.57 -2.90 -53.73
CA PHE A 10 -24.30 -1.95 -52.85
C PHE A 10 -23.69 -1.43 -51.53
N SER A 11 -23.50 -0.12 -51.25
CA SER A 11 -24.26 1.16 -51.46
C SER A 11 -25.24 1.46 -50.31
N ILE A 12 -25.18 2.62 -49.63
CA ILE A 12 -26.03 3.85 -49.75
C ILE A 12 -25.98 4.51 -48.33
N ARG A 13 -25.99 5.82 -48.03
CA ARG A 13 -25.91 7.13 -48.70
C ARG A 13 -25.74 8.18 -47.60
N ASP A 14 -25.12 9.30 -47.95
CA ASP A 14 -25.16 10.59 -47.26
C ASP A 14 -26.58 11.14 -47.06
N SER A 15 -26.78 11.96 -46.01
CA SER A 15 -27.46 13.27 -46.04
C SER A 15 -27.60 13.84 -44.63
N VAL A 16 -27.27 15.12 -44.40
CA VAL A 16 -28.19 16.15 -43.84
C VAL A 16 -27.51 17.53 -43.81
N ARG A 17 -28.25 18.53 -44.31
CA ARG A 17 -28.00 19.98 -44.30
C ARG A 17 -28.60 20.64 -43.03
N LEU A 18 -28.14 21.85 -42.74
CA LEU A 18 -28.38 22.67 -41.55
C LEU A 18 -29.68 23.52 -41.51
N LEU A 19 -30.19 23.69 -40.26
CA LEU A 19 -30.93 24.81 -39.60
C LEU A 19 -32.41 25.09 -39.97
N PRO A 20 -33.25 25.75 -39.10
CA PRO A 20 -32.93 26.59 -37.91
C PRO A 20 -33.80 26.39 -36.63
N ALA A 21 -33.62 27.33 -35.68
CA ALA A 21 -34.02 27.43 -34.27
C ALA A 21 -35.52 27.64 -33.92
N GLU A 22 -35.92 27.29 -32.68
CA GLU A 22 -36.62 28.12 -31.68
C GLU A 22 -37.29 27.31 -30.53
N GLY A 23 -37.20 27.82 -29.30
CA GLY A 23 -38.35 28.03 -28.40
C GLY A 23 -39.04 26.87 -27.64
N ALA A 24 -38.61 26.66 -26.38
CA ALA A 24 -39.39 26.37 -25.14
C ALA A 24 -40.60 25.40 -25.14
N THR A 25 -40.61 24.41 -24.21
CA THR A 25 -41.61 24.24 -23.11
C THR A 25 -41.39 23.00 -22.20
N THR A 26 -41.50 23.25 -20.88
CA THR A 26 -42.00 22.42 -19.75
C THR A 26 -41.50 20.99 -19.40
N ALA A 27 -40.89 20.93 -18.20
CA ALA A 27 -41.23 20.11 -17.02
C ALA A 27 -41.03 18.57 -16.99
N ARG A 28 -39.94 18.19 -16.30
CA ARG A 28 -39.82 17.22 -15.17
C ARG A 28 -40.73 15.97 -15.16
N ARG A 29 -40.12 14.78 -15.33
CA ARG A 29 -39.62 13.88 -14.25
C ARG A 29 -39.23 12.53 -14.88
N CYS A 30 -37.95 12.17 -14.78
CA CYS A 30 -37.50 10.84 -14.40
C CYS A 30 -36.06 10.98 -13.92
N ALA A 31 -35.86 10.64 -12.65
CA ALA A 31 -34.58 10.64 -11.99
C ALA A 31 -33.78 9.41 -12.41
N VAL A 32 -32.52 9.60 -12.83
CA VAL A 32 -31.45 8.62 -12.65
C VAL A 32 -30.17 9.38 -12.28
N ILE A 33 -29.54 8.91 -11.22
CA ILE A 33 -28.49 9.52 -10.38
C ILE A 33 -27.08 9.32 -11.00
N PRO A 34 -26.08 10.19 -10.72
CA PRO A 34 -24.88 10.33 -11.54
C PRO A 34 -23.60 9.63 -11.02
N SER A 35 -22.58 9.65 -11.89
CA SER A 35 -21.14 9.87 -11.63
C SER A 35 -20.18 8.72 -11.30
N TYR A 36 -19.13 8.61 -12.13
CA TYR A 36 -17.81 8.04 -11.82
C TYR A 36 -16.73 8.91 -12.47
N GLN A 37 -15.52 8.97 -11.91
CA GLN A 37 -14.45 9.85 -12.36
C GLN A 37 -13.11 9.10 -12.39
N HIS A 38 -12.35 9.22 -13.48
CA HIS A 38 -10.96 8.75 -13.64
C HIS A 38 -10.01 9.87 -14.00
N LEU A 39 -8.73 9.65 -13.72
CA LEU A 39 -7.64 10.57 -14.02
C LEU A 39 -6.78 10.02 -15.18
N THR A 40 -6.42 10.86 -16.14
CA THR A 40 -5.63 10.49 -17.31
C THR A 40 -4.56 11.55 -17.55
N LEU A 41 -3.27 11.26 -17.35
CA LEU A 41 -2.20 12.21 -17.65
C LEU A 41 -1.88 12.18 -19.14
N MET A 42 -1.92 13.33 -19.83
CA MET A 42 -1.54 13.43 -21.25
C MET A 42 -0.32 14.35 -21.39
N ASN A 43 0.65 13.98 -22.22
CA ASN A 43 1.63 14.94 -22.72
C ASN A 43 1.12 15.45 -24.09
N VAL A 44 0.80 16.74 -24.21
CA VAL A 44 0.25 17.33 -25.45
C VAL A 44 1.29 18.25 -26.08
N PRO A 45 1.85 17.90 -27.27
CA PRO A 45 2.65 18.84 -28.06
C PRO A 45 1.82 20.06 -28.50
N ARG A 46 2.48 21.22 -28.69
CA ARG A 46 1.82 22.50 -29.05
C ARG A 46 0.96 22.46 -30.32
N ASP A 47 1.07 21.44 -31.15
CA ASP A 47 0.43 21.36 -32.47
C ASP A 47 -0.64 20.26 -32.58
N PHE A 48 -1.27 19.85 -31.47
CA PHE A 48 -2.36 18.88 -31.52
C PHE A 48 -3.70 19.55 -31.94
N PRO A 49 -4.39 19.04 -32.97
CA PRO A 49 -5.71 19.53 -33.34
C PRO A 49 -6.73 19.09 -32.30
N LEU A 50 -7.23 20.05 -31.51
CA LEU A 50 -8.42 19.88 -30.68
C LEU A 50 -9.60 19.55 -31.60
N PHE A 51 -10.29 18.45 -31.33
CA PHE A 51 -11.58 18.19 -31.99
C PHE A 51 -12.54 19.35 -31.67
N SER A 52 -13.07 19.94 -32.74
CA SER A 52 -13.95 21.10 -32.83
C SER A 52 -15.16 21.02 -31.90
N SER A 53 -15.79 22.10 -31.44
CA SER A 53 -15.50 23.52 -31.38
C SER A 53 -16.68 24.08 -30.58
N HIS A 54 -16.43 24.86 -29.53
CA HIS A 54 -17.07 26.14 -29.24
C HIS A 54 -16.21 26.81 -28.16
N SER A 55 -15.67 27.98 -28.49
CA SER A 55 -14.86 28.91 -27.68
C SER A 55 -13.52 28.41 -27.10
N ALA A 56 -12.52 28.26 -27.96
CA ALA A 56 -11.11 28.46 -27.60
C ALA A 56 -10.82 29.98 -27.51
N SER A 57 -11.29 30.62 -26.45
CA SER A 57 -10.89 32.00 -26.11
C SER A 57 -11.18 32.35 -24.65
N THR A 58 -11.14 31.38 -23.73
CA THR A 58 -11.10 31.66 -22.29
C THR A 58 -10.59 30.45 -21.51
N ALA A 59 -9.30 30.10 -21.64
CA ALA A 59 -8.64 29.29 -20.61
C ALA A 59 -8.30 30.18 -19.40
N ARG A 60 -9.32 30.85 -18.84
CA ARG A 60 -9.30 31.26 -17.44
C ARG A 60 -9.64 30.01 -16.67
N SER A 61 -8.82 29.73 -15.66
CA SER A 61 -9.20 29.06 -14.42
C SER A 61 -10.71 28.98 -14.25
N GLU A 62 -11.31 27.81 -14.44
CA GLU A 62 -12.56 27.51 -13.77
C GLU A 62 -12.19 27.20 -12.32
N MET A 63 -12.37 28.24 -11.51
CA MET A 63 -12.31 28.21 -10.07
C MET A 63 -13.17 27.09 -9.49
N LEU A 64 -12.67 26.50 -8.41
CA LEU A 64 -13.42 25.91 -7.31
C LEU A 64 -14.83 26.50 -7.18
N GLY A 65 -15.84 25.74 -7.60
CA GLY A 65 -17.25 26.02 -7.36
C GLY A 65 -17.74 25.18 -6.19
N SER A 66 -18.15 25.86 -5.11
CA SER A 66 -18.74 25.27 -3.91
C SER A 66 -20.15 24.68 -4.14
N GLY A 67 -20.28 23.35 -3.94
CA GLY A 67 -21.50 22.59 -3.57
C GLY A 67 -22.31 21.93 -4.71
N PRO A 68 -23.18 20.91 -4.46
CA PRO A 68 -23.41 20.12 -3.24
C PRO A 68 -23.02 18.62 -3.35
N VAL A 69 -23.05 17.95 -2.19
CA VAL A 69 -22.77 16.54 -1.85
C VAL A 69 -23.21 15.48 -2.90
N TYR A 70 -22.28 14.57 -3.26
CA TYR A 70 -22.45 13.46 -4.22
C TYR A 70 -22.63 12.08 -3.54
N PRO A 71 -23.46 11.15 -4.06
CA PRO A 71 -23.55 9.79 -3.53
C PRO A 71 -22.59 8.77 -4.21
N GLU A 72 -21.64 8.28 -3.42
CA GLU A 72 -21.42 6.86 -3.06
C GLU A 72 -20.83 5.77 -3.97
N ARG A 73 -20.55 5.90 -5.27
CA ARG A 73 -20.24 4.66 -6.03
C ARG A 73 -18.77 4.28 -6.30
N CYS A 74 -17.80 5.14 -6.02
CA CYS A 74 -16.39 4.73 -5.97
C CYS A 74 -15.68 5.41 -4.80
N SER A 75 -15.75 4.80 -3.62
CA SER A 75 -15.09 5.29 -2.41
C SER A 75 -13.57 5.48 -2.59
N LYS A 76 -12.93 4.61 -3.39
CA LYS A 76 -11.50 4.74 -3.74
C LYS A 76 -11.20 5.95 -4.63
N CYS A 77 -12.06 6.26 -5.59
CA CYS A 77 -11.89 7.41 -6.49
C CYS A 77 -12.07 8.72 -5.72
N GLN A 78 -13.05 8.77 -4.81
CA GLN A 78 -13.27 9.94 -3.96
C GLN A 78 -12.12 10.15 -2.97
N ALA A 79 -11.56 9.07 -2.42
CA ALA A 79 -10.37 9.14 -1.57
C ALA A 79 -9.14 9.67 -2.32
N ALA A 80 -9.03 9.38 -3.62
CA ALA A 80 -7.92 9.80 -4.47
C ALA A 80 -7.97 11.27 -4.91
N LEU A 81 -9.11 11.97 -4.81
CA LEU A 81 -9.26 13.32 -5.39
C LEU A 81 -8.24 14.33 -4.86
N SER A 82 -8.00 14.33 -3.54
CA SER A 82 -7.00 15.23 -2.94
C SER A 82 -5.58 14.99 -3.49
N GLU A 83 -5.14 13.73 -3.55
CA GLU A 83 -3.84 13.37 -4.14
C GLU A 83 -3.75 13.75 -5.62
N VAL A 84 -4.86 13.67 -6.35
CA VAL A 84 -4.95 14.08 -7.76
C VAL A 84 -4.78 15.60 -7.92
N GLU A 85 -5.37 16.39 -7.04
CA GLU A 85 -5.22 17.84 -7.03
C GLU A 85 -3.76 18.22 -6.68
N ASP A 86 -3.16 17.53 -5.70
CA ASP A 86 -1.75 17.70 -5.37
C ASP A 86 -0.82 17.34 -6.55
N ILE A 87 -1.16 16.29 -7.31
CA ILE A 87 -0.46 15.92 -8.55
C ILE A 87 -0.59 17.05 -9.57
N HIS A 88 -1.79 17.53 -9.85
CA HIS A 88 -2.04 18.61 -10.81
C HIS A 88 -1.21 19.85 -10.48
N ASP A 89 -1.29 20.31 -9.24
CA ASP A 89 -0.61 21.50 -8.78
C ASP A 89 0.91 21.33 -8.76
N GLY A 90 1.39 20.12 -8.46
CA GLY A 90 2.81 19.82 -8.44
C GLY A 90 3.44 19.67 -9.83
N LEU A 91 2.69 19.31 -10.88
CA LEU A 91 3.24 19.23 -12.25
C LEU A 91 3.92 20.54 -12.67
N GLY A 92 3.23 21.66 -12.47
CA GLY A 92 3.79 22.99 -12.74
C GLY A 92 4.89 23.40 -11.77
N LYS A 93 4.70 23.15 -10.47
CA LYS A 93 5.67 23.53 -9.41
C LYS A 93 7.00 22.80 -9.53
N PHE A 94 6.97 21.55 -9.96
CA PHE A 94 8.15 20.68 -10.08
C PHE A 94 8.64 20.55 -11.53
N PHE A 95 8.18 21.43 -12.41
CA PHE A 95 8.68 21.63 -13.78
C PHE A 95 8.50 20.42 -14.71
N PHE A 96 7.43 19.64 -14.53
CA PHE A 96 7.07 18.60 -15.48
C PHE A 96 6.53 19.23 -16.77
N HIS A 97 6.83 18.60 -17.90
CA HIS A 97 6.23 18.96 -19.20
C HIS A 97 4.89 18.25 -19.45
N THR A 98 4.51 17.34 -18.56
CA THR A 98 3.26 16.56 -18.61
C THR A 98 2.07 17.40 -18.18
N SER A 99 0.91 17.21 -18.81
CA SER A 99 -0.37 17.76 -18.35
C SER A 99 -1.30 16.67 -17.82
N LEU A 100 -2.25 17.07 -16.98
CA LEU A 100 -3.22 16.19 -16.37
C LEU A 100 -4.59 16.39 -17.00
N ALA A 101 -5.19 15.31 -17.46
CA ALA A 101 -6.57 15.25 -17.91
C ALA A 101 -7.37 14.27 -17.03
N LYS A 102 -8.68 14.25 -17.23
CA LYS A 102 -9.63 13.43 -16.49
C LYS A 102 -10.58 12.79 -17.49
N VAL A 103 -10.84 11.50 -17.34
CA VAL A 103 -11.74 10.73 -18.21
C VAL A 103 -12.85 10.12 -17.36
N ASP A 104 -14.06 10.02 -17.89
CA ASP A 104 -15.17 9.33 -17.22
C ASP A 104 -15.41 8.00 -17.96
N VAL A 105 -14.89 6.89 -17.43
CA VAL A 105 -14.99 5.57 -18.06
C VAL A 105 -16.42 5.05 -18.17
N SER A 106 -17.37 5.61 -17.41
CA SER A 106 -18.79 5.27 -17.55
C SER A 106 -19.40 5.84 -18.83
N LYS A 107 -18.80 6.91 -19.36
CA LYS A 107 -19.15 7.53 -20.64
C LYS A 107 -18.23 7.06 -21.77
N GLU A 108 -16.97 6.76 -21.45
CA GLU A 108 -15.92 6.37 -22.39
C GLU A 108 -15.50 4.89 -22.21
N GLY A 109 -16.47 3.98 -22.24
CA GLY A 109 -16.25 2.56 -21.97
C GLY A 109 -15.44 1.81 -23.03
N GLU A 110 -15.35 2.34 -24.25
CA GLU A 110 -14.46 1.82 -25.31
C GLU A 110 -13.01 2.17 -25.00
N LEU A 111 -12.73 3.44 -24.67
CA LEU A 111 -11.40 3.88 -24.26
C LEU A 111 -10.87 3.09 -23.04
N ALA A 112 -11.71 2.82 -22.05
CA ALA A 112 -11.30 2.03 -20.89
C ALA A 112 -10.90 0.58 -21.26
N ARG A 113 -11.62 -0.05 -22.20
CA ARG A 113 -11.33 -1.40 -22.69
C ARG A 113 -10.07 -1.44 -23.53
N ASP A 114 -9.89 -0.48 -24.43
CA ASP A 114 -8.72 -0.38 -25.29
C ASP A 114 -7.42 -0.20 -24.49
N GLN A 115 -7.53 0.37 -23.28
CA GLN A 115 -6.40 0.62 -22.38
C GLN A 115 -6.26 -0.41 -21.26
N ASP A 116 -6.99 -1.54 -21.34
CA ASP A 116 -7.00 -2.62 -20.33
C ASP A 116 -7.19 -2.10 -18.88
N VAL A 117 -8.08 -1.11 -18.71
CA VAL A 117 -8.38 -0.56 -17.40
C VAL A 117 -9.31 -1.51 -16.65
N THR A 118 -8.72 -2.37 -15.82
CA THR A 118 -9.44 -3.39 -15.04
C THR A 118 -9.94 -2.90 -13.67
N HIS A 119 -9.41 -1.78 -13.18
CA HIS A 119 -9.72 -1.24 -11.86
C HIS A 119 -9.72 0.29 -11.83
N VAL A 120 -10.39 0.86 -10.83
CA VAL A 120 -10.64 2.30 -10.71
C VAL A 120 -10.31 2.78 -9.28
N PRO A 121 -9.67 3.95 -9.08
CA PRO A 121 -9.07 4.82 -10.10
C PRO A 121 -7.83 4.16 -10.75
N ALA A 122 -7.53 4.57 -11.98
CA ALA A 122 -6.33 4.18 -12.71
C ALA A 122 -5.65 5.43 -13.27
N LEU A 123 -4.33 5.42 -13.34
CA LEU A 123 -3.52 6.49 -13.91
C LEU A 123 -2.73 5.94 -15.10
N VAL A 124 -2.84 6.60 -16.24
CA VAL A 124 -2.26 6.19 -17.52
C VAL A 124 -1.43 7.34 -18.07
N PHE A 125 -0.22 7.04 -18.54
CA PHE A 125 0.71 8.00 -19.14
C PHE A 125 0.88 7.74 -20.64
N TYR A 126 0.81 8.81 -21.42
CA TYR A 126 1.04 8.81 -22.86
C TYR A 126 2.35 9.54 -23.16
N GLY A 127 3.38 8.78 -23.50
CA GLY A 127 4.68 9.31 -23.92
C GLY A 127 4.63 9.98 -25.29
N GLU A 128 5.58 10.87 -25.55
CA GLU A 128 5.69 11.56 -26.84
C GLU A 128 5.88 10.54 -27.98
N GLY A 129 4.98 10.58 -28.98
CA GLY A 129 4.98 9.64 -30.11
C GLY A 129 4.39 8.25 -29.82
N SER A 130 4.10 7.89 -28.57
CA SER A 130 3.60 6.56 -28.17
C SER A 130 2.11 6.55 -27.86
N LYS A 131 1.26 6.85 -28.86
CA LYS A 131 -0.20 6.74 -28.70
C LYS A 131 -0.69 5.29 -28.57
N SER A 132 0.09 4.32 -29.06
CA SER A 132 -0.31 2.91 -29.17
C SER A 132 0.07 2.03 -27.98
N LEU A 133 0.93 2.51 -27.07
CA LEU A 133 1.39 1.75 -25.90
C LEU A 133 1.54 2.69 -24.70
N PRO A 134 0.42 3.10 -24.06
CA PRO A 134 0.52 3.90 -22.85
C PRO A 134 0.90 3.03 -21.64
N GLU A 135 1.57 3.65 -20.69
CA GLU A 135 1.99 2.99 -19.45
C GLU A 135 0.99 3.25 -18.33
N GLN A 136 0.49 2.19 -17.71
CA GLN A 136 -0.41 2.30 -16.57
C GLN A 136 0.38 2.26 -15.26
N TYR A 137 0.16 3.25 -14.40
CA TYR A 137 0.74 3.29 -13.07
C TYR A 137 0.07 2.26 -12.15
N ARG A 138 0.87 1.33 -11.62
CA ARG A 138 0.40 0.24 -10.75
C ARG A 138 0.71 0.44 -9.27
N GLY A 139 1.33 1.57 -8.91
CA GLY A 139 1.70 1.89 -7.54
C GLY A 139 0.56 2.55 -6.75
N LYS A 140 0.84 2.89 -5.48
CA LYS A 140 -0.09 3.67 -4.65
C LYS A 140 -0.22 5.09 -5.20
N LEU A 141 -1.45 5.54 -5.43
CA LEU A 141 -1.76 6.86 -5.98
C LEU A 141 -1.56 7.97 -4.94
N THR A 142 -0.29 8.28 -4.68
CA THR A 142 0.15 9.41 -3.85
C THR A 142 0.95 10.36 -4.71
N ALA A 143 0.84 11.66 -4.48
CA ALA A 143 1.49 12.67 -5.32
C ALA A 143 2.99 12.42 -5.47
N ARG A 144 3.69 12.16 -4.36
CA ARG A 144 5.12 11.81 -4.36
C ARG A 144 5.44 10.64 -5.28
N ARG A 145 4.76 9.50 -5.13
CA ARG A 145 5.07 8.30 -5.93
C ARG A 145 4.69 8.45 -7.39
N VAL A 146 3.63 9.22 -7.69
CA VAL A 146 3.23 9.52 -9.07
C VAL A 146 4.30 10.39 -9.73
N PHE A 147 4.80 11.43 -9.07
CA PHE A 147 5.89 12.24 -9.60
C PHE A 147 7.19 11.44 -9.79
N ASP A 148 7.55 10.57 -8.84
CA ASP A 148 8.71 9.68 -8.98
C ASP A 148 8.56 8.73 -10.17
N TRP A 149 7.34 8.25 -10.43
CA TRP A 149 7.03 7.47 -11.62
C TRP A 149 7.10 8.33 -12.88
N LEU A 150 6.47 9.50 -12.93
CA LEU A 150 6.45 10.38 -14.10
C LEU A 150 7.84 10.79 -14.55
N ARG A 151 8.78 11.05 -13.64
CA ARG A 151 10.17 11.38 -14.02
C ARG A 151 10.86 10.27 -14.79
N ARG A 152 10.53 9.01 -14.48
CA ARG A 152 11.06 7.86 -15.23
C ARG A 152 10.50 7.80 -16.65
N GLN A 153 9.32 8.36 -16.85
CA GLN A 153 8.61 8.32 -18.12
C GLN A 153 8.99 9.47 -19.03
N ASP A 154 9.10 10.69 -18.49
CA ASP A 154 9.42 11.89 -19.27
C ASP A 154 10.91 12.25 -19.26
N GLY A 155 11.72 11.57 -18.43
CA GLY A 155 13.16 11.82 -18.31
C GLY A 155 13.51 13.13 -17.61
N SER A 156 12.55 13.79 -16.96
CA SER A 156 12.69 15.10 -16.30
C SER A 156 13.44 14.99 -14.96
N PHE A 157 14.62 14.36 -14.96
CA PHE A 157 15.52 14.31 -13.80
C PHE A 157 16.36 15.57 -13.65
N PHE A 158 16.48 16.38 -14.71
CA PHE A 158 17.31 17.56 -14.67
C PHE A 158 16.75 18.74 -15.48
N ARG A 159 17.09 19.95 -15.04
CA ARG A 159 16.74 21.21 -15.70
C ARG A 159 17.97 22.08 -15.87
N ASP A 160 18.28 22.46 -17.12
CA ASP A 160 19.36 23.40 -17.43
C ASP A 160 18.79 24.81 -17.67
N LEU A 161 19.05 25.74 -16.73
CA LEU A 161 18.54 27.11 -16.83
C LEU A 161 19.09 27.86 -18.04
N THR A 162 20.28 27.50 -18.52
CA THR A 162 20.86 28.09 -19.74
C THR A 162 19.97 27.79 -20.94
N ALA A 163 19.41 26.58 -21.03
CA ALA A 163 18.50 26.19 -22.09
C ALA A 163 17.14 26.88 -21.94
N VAL A 164 16.60 26.95 -20.72
CA VAL A 164 15.32 27.61 -20.42
C VAL A 164 15.37 29.09 -20.79
N ARG A 165 16.44 29.80 -20.39
CA ARG A 165 16.61 31.24 -20.64
C ARG A 165 16.67 31.60 -22.12
N ARG A 166 17.29 30.75 -22.95
CA ARG A 166 17.33 30.94 -24.41
C ARG A 166 15.94 30.98 -25.05
N GLY A 167 14.94 30.35 -24.42
CA GLY A 167 13.55 30.33 -24.90
C GLY A 167 12.64 31.42 -24.32
N GLN A 168 13.13 32.24 -23.38
CA GLN A 168 12.31 33.26 -22.70
C GLN A 168 12.48 34.64 -23.36
N LYS A 169 11.36 35.33 -23.61
CA LYS A 169 11.36 36.70 -24.18
C LYS A 169 11.92 37.76 -23.22
N ALA A 170 11.81 37.53 -21.91
CA ALA A 170 12.35 38.39 -20.86
C ALA A 170 12.77 37.50 -19.67
N PRO A 171 14.04 37.06 -19.61
CA PRO A 171 14.51 36.23 -18.50
C PRO A 171 14.57 37.04 -17.21
N MET A 172 14.22 36.39 -16.10
CA MET A 172 14.37 36.97 -14.76
C MET A 172 15.84 37.23 -14.41
N ALA A 173 16.07 38.14 -13.45
CA ALA A 173 17.40 38.32 -12.86
C ALA A 173 17.91 36.99 -12.26
N VAL A 174 19.21 36.73 -12.34
CA VAL A 174 19.84 35.48 -11.85
C VAL A 174 19.57 35.28 -10.37
N GLU A 175 19.64 36.37 -9.60
CA GLU A 175 19.50 36.38 -8.15
C GLU A 175 18.06 36.06 -7.72
N GLU A 176 17.07 36.57 -8.44
CA GLU A 176 15.65 36.28 -8.19
C GLU A 176 15.30 34.84 -8.56
N GLU A 177 15.82 34.36 -9.69
CA GLU A 177 15.63 32.99 -10.13
C GLU A 177 16.29 32.01 -9.15
N GLU A 178 17.53 32.28 -8.71
CA GLU A 178 18.20 31.50 -7.67
C GLU A 178 17.36 31.43 -6.38
N LYS A 179 16.85 32.57 -5.91
CA LYS A 179 16.01 32.62 -4.69
C LYS A 179 14.76 31.76 -4.82
N LEU A 180 14.11 31.77 -5.99
CA LEU A 180 12.96 30.89 -6.26
C LEU A 180 13.35 29.42 -6.28
N LEU A 181 14.49 29.07 -6.89
CA LEU A 181 14.94 27.68 -6.96
C LEU A 181 15.32 27.12 -5.59
N LYS A 182 16.00 27.91 -4.75
CA LYS A 182 16.27 27.52 -3.35
C LYS A 182 14.99 27.30 -2.57
N LYS A 183 14.02 28.22 -2.70
CA LYS A 183 12.72 28.06 -2.05
C LYS A 183 11.98 26.82 -2.56
N ALA A 184 12.02 26.54 -3.87
CA ALA A 184 11.41 25.36 -4.45
C ALA A 184 12.12 24.07 -3.99
N ALA A 185 13.45 24.06 -3.94
CA ALA A 185 14.26 22.93 -3.49
C ALA A 185 14.02 22.62 -2.01
N ALA A 186 14.00 23.63 -1.14
CA ALA A 186 13.76 23.48 0.29
C ALA A 186 12.34 22.96 0.62
N ASN A 187 11.38 23.17 -0.27
CA ASN A 187 9.99 22.68 -0.12
C ASN A 187 9.68 21.52 -1.08
N SER A 188 10.69 20.98 -1.75
CA SER A 188 10.52 19.91 -2.74
C SER A 188 10.30 18.59 -2.02
N PRO A 189 9.32 17.76 -2.40
CA PRO A 189 9.16 16.41 -1.86
C PRO A 189 10.23 15.43 -2.40
N PHE A 190 11.24 15.94 -3.12
CA PHE A 190 12.35 15.19 -3.67
C PHE A 190 13.69 15.77 -3.23
N THR A 191 14.67 14.89 -3.09
CA THR A 191 16.06 15.31 -2.98
C THR A 191 16.42 16.14 -4.21
N THR A 192 16.88 17.38 -4.00
CA THR A 192 17.13 18.35 -5.05
C THR A 192 18.58 18.81 -5.01
N VAL A 193 19.28 18.72 -6.14
CA VAL A 193 20.68 19.15 -6.30
C VAL A 193 20.70 20.45 -7.09
N LEU A 194 21.12 21.55 -6.46
CA LEU A 194 21.44 22.80 -7.16
C LEU A 194 22.93 22.81 -7.48
N ALA A 195 23.26 22.74 -8.77
CA ALA A 195 24.64 22.71 -9.25
C ALA A 195 25.00 24.03 -9.91
N TYR A 196 25.88 24.79 -9.25
CA TYR A 196 26.39 26.07 -9.73
C TYR A 196 27.69 25.80 -10.49
N THR A 197 27.68 25.98 -11.81
CA THR A 197 28.86 25.69 -12.62
C THR A 197 29.00 26.64 -13.80
N VAL A 198 30.24 26.88 -14.23
CA VAL A 198 30.50 27.54 -15.52
C VAL A 198 30.12 26.58 -16.65
N PRO A 199 29.22 26.95 -17.57
CA PRO A 199 28.78 26.08 -18.66
C PRO A 199 29.94 25.49 -19.46
N GLY A 200 29.93 24.18 -19.69
CA GLY A 200 30.96 23.46 -20.44
C GLY A 200 32.27 23.17 -19.67
N SER A 201 32.41 23.67 -18.44
CA SER A 201 33.57 23.37 -17.59
C SER A 201 33.66 21.87 -17.23
N PRO A 202 34.83 21.37 -16.80
CA PRO A 202 34.95 19.99 -16.32
C PRO A 202 33.98 19.67 -15.18
N LYS A 203 33.70 20.64 -14.31
CA LYS A 203 32.71 20.52 -13.22
C LYS A 203 31.28 20.38 -13.76
N ASP A 204 30.87 21.21 -14.72
CA ASP A 204 29.56 21.13 -15.40
C ASP A 204 29.36 19.77 -16.07
N LYS A 205 30.37 19.30 -16.82
CA LYS A 205 30.33 17.98 -17.49
C LYS A 205 30.21 16.84 -16.48
N LEU A 206 30.96 16.89 -15.38
CA LEU A 206 30.93 15.88 -14.34
C LEU A 206 29.53 15.76 -13.71
N ILE A 207 28.95 16.88 -13.25
CA ILE A 207 27.65 16.83 -12.58
C ILE A 207 26.50 16.44 -13.53
N LYS A 208 26.56 16.89 -14.79
CA LYS A 208 25.62 16.45 -15.83
C LYS A 208 25.73 14.95 -16.10
N SER A 209 26.93 14.37 -16.08
CA SER A 209 27.10 12.92 -16.23
C SER A 209 26.51 12.12 -15.07
N ILE A 210 26.46 12.69 -13.86
CA ILE A 210 25.79 12.08 -12.70
C ILE A 210 24.27 12.18 -12.85
N ALA A 211 23.76 13.35 -13.25
CA ALA A 211 22.33 13.56 -13.48
C ALA A 211 21.76 12.64 -14.58
N GLN A 212 22.56 12.34 -15.61
CA GLN A 212 22.23 11.39 -16.67
C GLN A 212 22.10 9.94 -16.21
N GLU A 213 22.58 9.59 -15.01
CA GLU A 213 22.33 8.26 -14.43
C GLU A 213 20.88 8.08 -13.97
N GLY A 214 20.09 9.16 -13.92
CA GLY A 214 18.64 9.13 -13.76
C GLY A 214 18.18 8.33 -12.54
N GLU A 215 17.52 7.20 -12.78
CA GLU A 215 16.96 6.33 -11.74
C GLU A 215 18.00 5.81 -10.74
N ALA A 216 19.26 5.62 -11.15
CA ALA A 216 20.34 5.21 -10.24
C ALA A 216 20.66 6.27 -9.16
N MET A 217 20.12 7.48 -9.31
CA MET A 217 20.16 8.57 -8.33
C MET A 217 18.86 8.70 -7.53
N HIS A 218 18.05 7.64 -7.43
CA HIS A 218 16.82 7.58 -6.62
C HIS A 218 15.83 8.75 -6.88
N GLY A 219 15.70 9.15 -8.16
CA GLY A 219 14.75 10.22 -8.53
C GLY A 219 15.17 11.63 -8.11
N THR A 220 16.46 11.84 -7.79
CA THR A 220 17.03 13.16 -7.47
C THR A 220 16.77 14.16 -8.60
N LEU A 221 16.28 15.35 -8.24
CA LEU A 221 16.07 16.47 -9.17
C LEU A 221 17.35 17.31 -9.28
N PHE A 222 17.94 17.41 -10.46
CA PHE A 222 19.11 18.26 -10.70
C PHE A 222 18.70 19.59 -11.34
N GLN A 223 19.19 20.70 -10.80
CA GLN A 223 19.00 22.03 -11.39
C GLN A 223 20.37 22.65 -11.63
N PHE A 224 20.67 22.97 -12.90
CA PHE A 224 21.94 23.57 -13.28
C PHE A 224 21.82 25.09 -13.34
N VAL A 225 22.54 25.76 -12.45
CA VAL A 225 22.60 27.22 -12.33
C VAL A 225 23.90 27.72 -12.96
N PRO A 226 23.86 28.48 -14.07
CA PRO A 226 25.07 28.97 -14.72
C PRO A 226 25.73 30.08 -13.88
N VAL A 227 27.02 29.93 -13.59
CA VAL A 227 27.84 31.00 -12.98
C VAL A 227 28.92 31.46 -13.94
N GLN A 228 29.41 32.69 -13.76
CA GLN A 228 30.46 33.27 -14.63
C GLN A 228 31.86 32.93 -14.14
N ASP A 229 32.08 32.88 -12.82
CA ASP A 229 33.38 32.58 -12.22
C ASP A 229 33.43 31.13 -11.73
N ALA A 230 34.49 30.41 -12.11
CA ALA A 230 34.75 29.05 -11.64
C ALA A 230 34.92 28.96 -10.11
N LYS A 231 35.32 30.06 -9.45
CA LYS A 231 35.39 30.16 -7.97
C LYS A 231 34.01 30.13 -7.31
N GLN A 232 32.96 30.49 -8.03
CA GLN A 232 31.57 30.42 -7.56
C GLN A 232 30.95 29.02 -7.77
N SER A 233 31.70 28.07 -8.33
CA SER A 233 31.17 26.74 -8.60
C SER A 233 31.02 25.91 -7.31
N LYS A 234 29.78 25.56 -6.98
CA LYS A 234 29.39 24.78 -5.79
C LYS A 234 28.25 23.83 -6.12
N ILE A 235 27.99 22.87 -5.23
CA ILE A 235 26.78 22.04 -5.26
C ILE A 235 26.11 22.20 -3.90
N GLU A 236 24.81 22.44 -3.92
CA GLU A 236 23.95 22.44 -2.73
C GLU A 236 22.97 21.26 -2.90
N ILE A 237 22.95 20.32 -1.94
CA ILE A 237 22.04 19.17 -1.96
C ILE A 237 20.99 19.36 -0.89
N TYR A 238 19.74 19.54 -1.30
CA TYR A 238 18.56 19.66 -0.45
C TYR A 238 17.92 18.29 -0.27
N LYS A 239 17.66 17.90 0.98
CA LYS A 239 16.85 16.71 1.24
C LYS A 239 15.37 16.97 0.88
N ALA A 240 14.65 15.91 0.54
CA ALA A 240 13.20 15.96 0.32
C ALA A 240 12.46 16.52 1.56
N LYS A 241 11.64 17.55 1.43
CA LYS A 241 10.79 18.02 2.51
C LYS A 241 9.72 16.98 2.85
N LEU A 242 9.70 16.49 4.08
CA LEU A 242 8.69 15.55 4.56
C LEU A 242 7.62 16.28 5.39
N PRO A 243 6.40 15.70 5.54
CA PRO A 243 5.31 16.31 6.30
C PRO A 243 5.63 16.63 7.77
N TYR A 244 6.70 16.06 8.32
CA TYR A 244 7.13 16.17 9.72
C TYR A 244 8.53 16.80 9.87
N ASP A 245 9.07 17.38 8.81
CA ASP A 245 10.32 18.17 8.89
C ASP A 245 9.98 19.61 9.32
N LEU A 246 9.23 19.80 10.43
CA LEU A 246 8.73 21.13 10.84
C LEU A 246 9.81 22.07 11.41
N TYR A 247 10.91 21.52 11.91
CA TYR A 247 12.05 22.29 12.40
C TYR A 247 13.14 22.32 11.33
N GLU A 248 13.34 23.50 10.74
CA GLU A 248 14.38 23.79 9.76
C GLU A 248 15.76 23.70 10.42
N ASP A 249 16.39 22.53 10.39
CA ASP A 249 17.84 22.43 10.53
C ASP A 249 18.43 22.07 9.16
N GLU A 250 19.37 22.89 8.72
CA GLU A 250 19.91 23.00 7.36
C GLU A 250 20.17 21.64 6.67
N ASP A 251 19.21 21.23 5.84
CA ASP A 251 19.25 20.05 4.99
C ASP A 251 20.13 20.23 3.74
N ILE A 252 21.17 21.07 3.84
CA ILE A 252 22.03 21.45 2.71
C ILE A 252 23.40 20.83 2.90
N ILE A 253 23.79 19.95 1.98
CA ILE A 253 25.16 19.46 1.88
C ILE A 253 25.91 20.32 0.86
N ASP A 254 26.84 21.15 1.35
CA ASP A 254 27.60 22.11 0.54
C ASP A 254 28.95 21.57 0.03
N TYR A 255 29.15 21.60 -1.28
CA TYR A 255 30.39 21.22 -1.97
C TYR A 255 31.10 22.44 -2.58
N ALA A 256 31.55 23.38 -1.74
CA ALA A 256 32.22 24.59 -2.20
C ALA A 256 33.76 24.45 -2.35
N ALA A 257 34.41 23.60 -1.56
CA ALA A 257 35.87 23.67 -1.32
C ALA A 257 36.72 22.43 -1.70
N GLN A 258 36.14 21.39 -2.33
CA GLN A 258 36.85 20.13 -2.61
C GLN A 258 37.04 19.87 -4.12
N LYS A 259 38.00 19.01 -4.46
CA LYS A 259 38.13 18.44 -5.81
C LYS A 259 36.89 17.59 -6.07
N TRP A 260 36.05 18.00 -7.02
CA TRP A 260 34.83 17.27 -7.32
C TRP A 260 35.15 15.88 -7.87
N SER A 261 34.69 14.84 -7.19
CA SER A 261 34.74 13.47 -7.66
C SER A 261 33.34 12.89 -7.79
N LYS A 262 33.17 12.03 -8.79
CA LYS A 262 31.89 11.35 -9.05
C LYS A 262 31.39 10.58 -7.81
N ASN A 263 32.29 9.85 -7.17
CA ASN A 263 31.95 8.96 -6.05
C ASN A 263 31.62 9.71 -4.76
N GLU A 264 32.22 10.87 -4.50
CA GLU A 264 31.90 11.68 -3.33
C GLU A 264 30.54 12.38 -3.51
N ILE A 265 30.30 12.98 -4.67
CA ILE A 265 29.00 13.61 -4.97
C ILE A 265 27.87 12.56 -4.87
N LYS A 266 28.04 11.38 -5.47
CA LYS A 266 27.05 10.31 -5.35
C LYS A 266 26.80 9.89 -3.91
N ARG A 267 27.86 9.71 -3.10
CA ARG A 267 27.73 9.37 -1.67
C ARG A 267 26.95 10.43 -0.90
N SER A 268 27.18 11.71 -1.17
CA SER A 268 26.45 12.79 -0.52
C SER A 268 25.00 12.90 -0.96
N ILE A 269 24.72 12.64 -2.24
CA ILE A 269 23.34 12.51 -2.71
C ILE A 269 22.65 11.34 -2.00
N TYR A 270 23.31 10.17 -1.88
CA TYR A 270 22.75 9.02 -1.16
C TYR A 270 22.55 9.30 0.35
N ALA A 271 23.45 10.07 0.98
CA ALA A 271 23.30 10.49 2.36
C ALA A 271 22.07 11.39 2.59
N ALA A 272 21.61 12.12 1.57
CA ALA A 272 20.39 12.93 1.65
C ALA A 272 19.10 12.07 1.72
N PHE A 273 19.15 10.79 1.36
CA PHE A 273 18.05 9.84 1.52
C PHE A 273 18.05 9.12 2.87
N ASP A 274 19.15 9.21 3.63
CA ASP A 274 19.21 8.60 4.95
C ASP A 274 18.26 9.35 5.90
N ARG A 275 17.31 8.61 6.47
CA ARG A 275 16.28 9.14 7.37
C ARG A 275 16.25 8.29 8.61
N ARG A 276 15.99 8.93 9.75
CA ARG A 276 15.75 8.20 11.00
C ARG A 276 14.38 7.53 10.98
N ILE A 277 13.38 8.22 10.42
CA ILE A 277 12.04 7.70 10.20
C ILE A 277 11.69 7.96 8.74
N TYR A 278 11.28 6.92 8.02
CA TYR A 278 10.89 6.99 6.62
C TYR A 278 9.38 7.29 6.50
N PRO A 279 8.96 8.09 5.51
CA PRO A 279 7.57 8.54 5.39
C PRO A 279 6.62 7.48 4.83
N ASP A 280 7.14 6.45 4.17
CA ASP A 280 6.37 5.31 3.65
C ASP A 280 7.34 4.15 3.34
N THR A 281 6.81 2.94 3.18
CA THR A 281 7.57 1.77 2.72
C THR A 281 7.76 1.84 1.20
N ASP A 282 8.98 2.03 0.73
CA ASP A 282 9.35 1.96 -0.68
C ASP A 282 10.45 0.91 -0.93
N ALA A 283 10.91 0.79 -2.17
CA ALA A 283 11.95 -0.18 -2.53
C ALA A 283 13.25 0.01 -1.72
N TYR A 284 13.55 1.24 -1.28
CA TYR A 284 14.70 1.51 -0.45
C TYR A 284 14.49 1.01 0.98
N VAL A 285 13.35 1.34 1.60
CA VAL A 285 12.96 0.80 2.91
C VAL A 285 12.91 -0.73 2.90
N ASP A 286 12.35 -1.32 1.84
CA ASP A 286 12.30 -2.78 1.66
C ASP A 286 13.71 -3.39 1.59
N SER A 287 14.66 -2.70 0.96
CA SER A 287 16.06 -3.14 0.91
C SER A 287 16.71 -3.13 2.30
N LEU A 288 16.42 -2.11 3.11
CA LEU A 288 16.91 -2.02 4.48
C LEU A 288 16.28 -3.10 5.37
N ALA A 289 14.98 -3.36 5.18
CA ALA A 289 14.20 -4.37 5.92
C ALA A 289 14.67 -5.82 5.68
N ARG A 290 15.52 -6.07 4.67
CA ARG A 290 16.20 -7.36 4.49
C ARG A 290 17.25 -7.64 5.57
N THR A 291 17.84 -6.57 6.12
CA THR A 291 18.96 -6.68 7.07
C THR A 291 18.60 -6.25 8.49
N LYS A 292 17.51 -5.48 8.65
CA LYS A 292 17.03 -4.92 9.91
C LYS A 292 15.54 -5.18 10.06
N ALA A 293 15.06 -5.32 11.29
CA ALA A 293 13.61 -5.46 11.51
C ALA A 293 12.90 -4.13 11.17
N LEU A 294 11.66 -4.20 10.69
CA LEU A 294 10.89 -3.05 10.25
C LEU A 294 9.92 -2.61 11.35
N ALA A 295 10.08 -1.38 11.86
CA ALA A 295 9.17 -0.74 12.80
C ALA A 295 8.21 0.19 12.04
N THR A 296 6.99 -0.29 11.76
CA THR A 296 5.96 0.45 11.03
C THR A 296 5.03 1.17 11.99
N ILE A 297 5.01 2.50 11.94
CA ILE A 297 4.07 3.38 12.63
C ILE A 297 2.80 3.47 11.77
N LEU A 298 1.77 2.77 12.21
CA LEU A 298 0.44 2.75 11.60
C LEU A 298 -0.38 3.92 12.13
N TYR A 299 -0.74 4.85 11.25
CA TYR A 299 -1.49 6.07 11.59
C TYR A 299 -2.74 6.25 10.72
N ASP A 300 -3.71 7.04 11.18
CA ASP A 300 -4.81 7.54 10.33
C ASP A 300 -4.46 8.93 9.82
N ALA A 301 -4.26 9.05 8.50
CA ALA A 301 -3.90 10.30 7.83
C ALA A 301 -4.93 11.42 7.98
N LYS A 302 -6.19 11.14 8.34
CA LYS A 302 -7.21 12.21 8.54
C LYS A 302 -7.17 12.85 9.92
N SER A 303 -6.70 12.12 10.93
CA SER A 303 -6.86 12.51 12.33
C SER A 303 -5.55 12.60 13.10
N SER A 304 -4.45 12.14 12.53
CA SER A 304 -3.17 12.11 13.22
C SER A 304 -2.26 13.26 12.81
N ASP A 305 -1.58 13.85 13.78
CA ASP A 305 -0.43 14.71 13.55
C ASP A 305 0.83 13.86 13.43
N PHE A 306 1.52 13.92 12.29
CA PHE A 306 2.78 13.19 12.11
C PHE A 306 3.86 13.68 13.07
N GLN A 307 3.87 14.96 13.41
CA GLN A 307 4.91 15.55 14.25
C GLN A 307 4.89 14.92 15.64
N GLU A 308 3.71 14.68 16.21
CA GLU A 308 3.58 14.05 17.52
C GLU A 308 4.24 12.65 17.56
N TYR A 309 4.07 11.86 16.49
CA TYR A 309 4.72 10.56 16.40
C TYR A 309 6.22 10.69 16.17
N VAL A 310 6.67 11.65 15.36
CA VAL A 310 8.09 11.88 15.14
C VAL A 310 8.77 12.31 16.44
N ASP A 311 8.22 13.30 17.14
CA ASP A 311 8.76 13.79 18.41
C ASP A 311 8.87 12.66 19.45
N LEU A 312 7.89 11.74 19.46
CA LEU A 312 7.92 10.58 20.34
C LEU A 312 8.96 9.52 19.90
N PHE A 313 9.02 9.19 18.62
CA PHE A 313 9.77 8.03 18.12
C PHE A 313 11.18 8.34 17.62
N LEU A 314 11.55 9.62 17.45
CA LEU A 314 12.83 10.03 16.86
C LEU A 314 14.03 9.53 17.66
N ASP A 315 13.96 9.57 18.99
CA ASP A 315 15.06 9.11 19.84
C ASP A 315 15.19 7.59 19.81
N PHE A 316 14.08 6.85 19.85
CA PHE A 316 14.11 5.40 19.66
C PHE A 316 14.65 5.01 18.28
N ALA A 317 14.27 5.74 17.22
CA ALA A 317 14.79 5.52 15.87
C ALA A 317 16.29 5.78 15.78
N ARG A 318 16.80 6.76 16.53
CA ARG A 318 18.24 7.06 16.63
C ARG A 318 19.00 5.95 17.35
N ASP A 319 18.50 5.52 18.49
CA ASP A 319 19.16 4.52 19.34
C ASP A 319 19.12 3.12 18.71
N MET A 320 18.05 2.82 17.97
CA MET A 320 17.83 1.51 17.35
C MET A 320 18.23 1.45 15.87
N LYS A 321 18.88 2.47 15.31
CA LYS A 321 19.16 2.59 13.86
C LYS A 321 19.85 1.37 13.23
N ASP A 322 20.63 0.62 14.01
CA ASP A 322 21.37 -0.56 13.53
C ASP A 322 20.53 -1.86 13.58
N LYS A 323 19.41 -1.84 14.30
CA LYS A 323 18.51 -2.99 14.52
C LYS A 323 17.16 -2.82 13.83
N LEU A 324 16.66 -1.58 13.75
CA LEU A 324 15.34 -1.22 13.27
C LEU A 324 15.40 -0.18 12.16
N VAL A 325 14.46 -0.30 11.22
CA VAL A 325 14.11 0.74 10.25
C VAL A 325 12.73 1.24 10.62
N PHE A 326 12.60 2.53 10.92
CA PHE A 326 11.31 3.13 11.25
C PHE A 326 10.64 3.67 10.00
N THR A 327 9.36 3.37 9.81
CA THR A 327 8.59 3.86 8.66
C THR A 327 7.16 4.16 9.07
N PHE A 328 6.51 5.09 8.37
CA PHE A 328 5.06 5.27 8.46
C PHE A 328 4.33 4.35 7.47
N ALA A 329 3.09 4.00 7.80
CA ALA A 329 2.12 3.47 6.85
C ALA A 329 0.70 3.87 7.24
N ASN A 330 -0.10 4.29 6.26
CA ASN A 330 -1.49 4.64 6.49
C ASN A 330 -2.31 3.38 6.83
N GLN A 331 -3.03 3.40 7.95
CA GLN A 331 -3.88 2.29 8.39
C GLN A 331 -4.93 1.88 7.37
N ARG A 332 -5.39 2.82 6.54
CA ARG A 332 -6.39 2.51 5.51
C ARG A 332 -5.81 1.69 4.37
N ASP A 333 -4.57 1.96 3.99
CA ASP A 333 -3.84 1.16 3.00
C ASP A 333 -3.47 -0.20 3.58
N ALA A 334 -3.17 -0.23 4.88
CA ALA A 334 -2.81 -1.44 5.62
C ALA A 334 -4.02 -2.08 6.33
N LYS A 335 -5.27 -1.79 5.89
CA LYS A 335 -6.48 -2.17 6.64
C LYS A 335 -6.55 -3.66 6.93
N GLU A 336 -6.26 -4.48 5.92
CA GLU A 336 -6.23 -5.93 6.07
C GLU A 336 -5.18 -6.34 7.10
N THR A 337 -3.93 -5.87 6.94
CA THR A 337 -2.84 -6.13 7.89
C THR A 337 -3.21 -5.68 9.31
N ALA A 338 -3.78 -4.50 9.48
CA ALA A 338 -4.17 -3.95 10.78
C ALA A 338 -5.28 -4.77 11.43
N GLN A 339 -6.36 -5.06 10.70
CA GLN A 339 -7.46 -5.91 11.17
C GLN A 339 -6.97 -7.31 11.53
N PHE A 340 -6.10 -7.89 10.71
CA PHE A 340 -5.53 -9.20 11.00
C PHE A 340 -4.66 -9.21 12.25
N MET A 341 -3.96 -8.11 12.56
CA MET A 341 -3.20 -7.95 13.82
C MET A 341 -4.09 -7.65 15.04
N GLY A 342 -5.43 -7.64 14.88
CA GLY A 342 -6.36 -7.27 15.93
C GLY A 342 -6.19 -5.81 16.36
N LEU A 343 -5.82 -4.94 15.43
CA LEU A 343 -5.79 -3.49 15.64
C LEU A 343 -7.16 -2.91 15.33
N ASP A 344 -7.69 -2.14 16.27
CA ASP A 344 -8.94 -1.41 16.08
C ASP A 344 -8.73 -0.28 15.07
N SER A 345 -9.64 -0.16 14.11
CA SER A 345 -9.60 0.94 13.15
C SER A 345 -9.79 2.26 13.90
N GLY A 346 -8.76 3.11 13.93
CA GLY A 346 -8.81 4.45 14.52
C GLY A 346 -7.79 4.74 15.62
N TRP A 347 -7.16 3.73 16.21
CA TRP A 347 -6.04 3.94 17.16
C TRP A 347 -4.71 3.70 16.47
N PRO A 348 -3.71 4.60 16.62
CA PRO A 348 -2.39 4.37 16.05
C PRO A 348 -1.73 3.14 16.67
N ALA A 349 -0.83 2.49 15.92
CA ALA A 349 -0.10 1.32 16.41
C ALA A 349 1.34 1.31 15.86
N VAL A 350 2.29 0.75 16.62
CA VAL A 350 3.63 0.43 16.10
C VAL A 350 3.74 -1.07 15.94
N LEU A 351 4.04 -1.51 14.72
CA LEU A 351 4.26 -2.90 14.36
C LEU A 351 5.75 -3.10 14.07
N ILE A 352 6.44 -3.89 14.88
CA ILE A 352 7.77 -4.39 14.53
C ILE A 352 7.62 -5.73 13.83
N THR A 353 8.17 -5.86 12.63
CA THR A 353 8.26 -7.14 11.90
C THR A 353 9.73 -7.55 11.79
N GLU A 354 10.06 -8.76 12.23
CA GLU A 354 11.41 -9.31 12.06
C GLU A 354 11.81 -9.42 10.59
N THR A 355 13.11 -9.56 10.32
CA THR A 355 13.60 -9.85 8.98
C THR A 355 13.11 -11.21 8.51
N GLU A 356 13.03 -11.40 7.19
CA GLU A 356 12.73 -12.70 6.60
C GLU A 356 13.72 -13.79 7.06
N GLN A 357 15.00 -13.43 7.22
CA GLN A 357 16.04 -14.34 7.67
C GLN A 357 15.81 -14.84 9.10
N GLU A 358 15.44 -13.96 10.03
CA GLU A 358 15.06 -14.39 11.39
C GLU A 358 13.74 -15.18 11.36
N GLY A 359 12.80 -14.77 10.52
CA GLY A 359 11.54 -15.48 10.30
C GLY A 359 11.71 -16.93 9.86
N ARG A 360 12.71 -17.23 9.03
CA ARG A 360 13.02 -18.61 8.62
C ARG A 360 13.51 -19.50 9.77
N LYS A 361 14.01 -18.93 10.86
CA LYS A 361 14.41 -19.68 12.06
C LYS A 361 13.23 -19.97 12.99
N ASN A 362 12.13 -19.24 12.84
CA ASN A 362 10.94 -19.43 13.66
C ASN A 362 10.17 -20.66 13.15
N VAL A 363 10.17 -21.73 13.94
CA VAL A 363 9.50 -23.00 13.64
C VAL A 363 8.54 -23.34 14.76
N LEU A 364 7.26 -23.55 14.42
CA LEU A 364 6.29 -24.16 15.31
C LEU A 364 6.44 -25.69 15.23
N ARG A 365 6.40 -26.38 16.36
CA ARG A 365 6.51 -27.84 16.46
C ARG A 365 5.33 -28.41 17.22
N ALA A 366 4.78 -29.52 16.72
CA ALA A 366 3.70 -30.27 17.33
C ALA A 366 3.80 -31.73 16.89
N GLY A 367 4.26 -32.61 17.79
CA GLY A 367 4.54 -34.00 17.46
C GLY A 367 5.57 -34.11 16.33
N SER A 368 5.19 -34.78 15.23
CA SER A 368 6.02 -34.92 14.02
C SER A 368 5.92 -33.73 13.04
N TYR A 369 5.02 -32.77 13.28
CA TYR A 369 4.80 -31.64 12.39
C TYR A 369 5.68 -30.45 12.77
N SER A 370 6.31 -29.85 11.75
CA SER A 370 7.04 -28.60 11.89
C SER A 370 6.61 -27.63 10.80
N LEU A 371 6.30 -26.40 11.18
CA LEU A 371 5.90 -25.34 10.26
C LEU A 371 6.78 -24.11 10.46
N ALA A 372 7.25 -23.52 9.36
CA ALA A 372 7.85 -22.20 9.39
C ALA A 372 6.79 -21.17 9.79
N ALA A 373 6.93 -20.57 10.96
CA ALA A 373 6.01 -19.55 11.49
C ALA A 373 6.16 -18.20 10.75
N GLY A 374 7.27 -18.04 10.04
CA GLY A 374 7.63 -16.79 9.40
C GLY A 374 8.14 -15.73 10.41
N PRO A 375 8.32 -14.49 9.95
CA PRO A 375 8.80 -13.40 10.78
C PRO A 375 7.85 -13.12 11.95
N LYS A 376 8.39 -13.02 13.18
CA LYS A 376 7.58 -12.57 14.30
C LYS A 376 7.20 -11.12 14.12
N LYS A 377 6.06 -10.79 14.71
CA LYS A 377 5.49 -9.47 14.73
C LYS A 377 5.31 -9.05 16.18
N PHE A 378 5.52 -7.78 16.49
CA PHE A 378 5.35 -7.23 17.82
C PHE A 378 4.55 -5.95 17.69
N VAL A 379 3.56 -5.78 18.57
CA VAL A 379 2.60 -4.68 18.43
C VAL A 379 2.56 -3.86 19.71
N LEU A 380 2.80 -2.56 19.58
CA LEU A 380 2.44 -1.55 20.56
C LEU A 380 1.15 -0.88 20.09
N LYS A 381 0.06 -1.06 20.84
CA LYS A 381 -1.22 -0.38 20.56
C LYS A 381 -1.22 1.00 21.20
N GLY A 382 -1.77 2.00 20.50
CA GLY A 382 -1.96 3.34 21.02
C GLY A 382 -3.12 3.46 22.02
N PRO A 383 -3.31 4.65 22.64
CA PRO A 383 -2.50 5.86 22.46
C PRO A 383 -1.09 5.70 23.02
N PHE A 384 -0.12 6.42 22.44
CA PHE A 384 1.28 6.30 22.86
C PHE A 384 1.66 7.37 23.88
N ASN A 385 2.59 7.00 24.76
CA ASN A 385 3.38 7.94 25.54
C ASN A 385 4.82 7.41 25.62
N TRP A 386 5.74 8.25 26.08
CA TRP A 386 7.16 7.90 26.15
C TRP A 386 7.41 6.65 26.99
N GLY A 387 6.78 6.50 28.15
CA GLY A 387 6.99 5.35 29.04
C GLY A 387 6.55 4.02 28.41
N ALA A 388 5.42 4.00 27.70
CA ALA A 388 4.95 2.82 26.97
C ALA A 388 5.89 2.46 25.81
N ALA A 389 6.36 3.46 25.05
CA ALA A 389 7.31 3.25 23.96
C ALA A 389 8.67 2.75 24.49
N ASP A 390 9.21 3.37 25.54
CA ASP A 390 10.47 2.99 26.18
C ASP A 390 10.44 1.54 26.67
N LEU A 391 9.38 1.16 27.40
CA LEU A 391 9.21 -0.21 27.86
C LEU A 391 9.09 -1.20 26.68
N PHE A 392 8.36 -0.83 25.63
CA PHE A 392 8.20 -1.66 24.44
C PHE A 392 9.54 -1.90 23.73
N PHE A 393 10.30 -0.85 23.41
CA PHE A 393 11.59 -1.00 22.72
C PHE A 393 12.65 -1.67 23.57
N LYS A 394 12.70 -1.41 24.89
CA LYS A 394 13.57 -2.15 25.82
C LYS A 394 13.22 -3.63 25.87
N ASN A 395 11.94 -3.99 25.91
CA ASN A 395 11.53 -5.38 25.90
C ASN A 395 11.81 -6.04 24.55
N PHE A 396 11.67 -5.30 23.44
CA PHE A 396 12.03 -5.80 22.11
C PHE A 396 13.53 -6.12 22.06
N GLU A 397 14.38 -5.17 22.46
CA GLU A 397 15.83 -5.32 22.45
C GLU A 397 16.28 -6.49 23.33
N ASN A 398 15.66 -6.66 24.50
CA ASN A 398 15.94 -7.75 25.43
C ASN A 398 15.25 -9.08 25.07
N LYS A 399 14.59 -9.18 23.92
CA LYS A 399 13.85 -10.37 23.45
C LYS A 399 12.78 -10.85 24.45
N ARG A 400 12.17 -9.92 25.19
CA ARG A 400 11.12 -10.17 26.20
C ARG A 400 9.71 -9.91 25.67
N LEU A 401 9.56 -9.32 24.49
CA LEU A 401 8.24 -9.13 23.90
C LEU A 401 7.66 -10.46 23.39
N PRO A 402 6.39 -10.77 23.71
CA PRO A 402 5.69 -11.87 23.07
C PRO A 402 5.38 -11.51 21.61
N ALA A 403 5.54 -12.48 20.72
CA ALA A 403 5.09 -12.33 19.34
C ALA A 403 3.56 -12.17 19.29
N THR A 404 3.10 -11.22 18.49
CA THR A 404 1.70 -11.02 18.14
C THR A 404 1.34 -11.92 16.97
N PHE A 405 0.24 -12.64 17.13
CA PHE A 405 -0.33 -13.52 16.10
C PHE A 405 -1.61 -12.93 15.55
N ARG A 406 -1.90 -13.21 14.28
CA ARG A 406 -3.18 -12.88 13.67
C ARG A 406 -4.30 -13.60 14.41
N SER A 407 -5.28 -12.84 14.85
CA SER A 407 -6.41 -13.37 15.60
C SER A 407 -7.63 -12.53 15.30
N ASN A 408 -8.68 -13.13 14.77
CA ASN A 408 -9.96 -12.43 14.66
C ASN A 408 -10.59 -12.25 16.05
N LEU A 409 -11.52 -11.30 16.14
CA LEU A 409 -12.45 -11.29 17.26
C LEU A 409 -13.36 -12.53 17.11
N PRO A 410 -13.57 -13.32 18.17
CA PRO A 410 -14.54 -14.40 18.12
C PRO A 410 -15.89 -13.83 17.70
N PRO A 411 -16.59 -14.41 16.72
CA PRO A 411 -17.92 -13.94 16.35
C PRO A 411 -18.86 -13.97 17.55
N LEU A 412 -19.80 -13.03 17.61
CA LEU A 412 -20.91 -13.08 18.56
C LEU A 412 -21.63 -14.43 18.39
N ARG A 413 -21.83 -15.17 19.49
CA ARG A 413 -22.48 -16.48 19.46
C ARG A 413 -23.83 -16.37 18.74
N SER A 414 -24.02 -17.18 17.70
CA SER A 414 -25.31 -17.28 17.03
C SER A 414 -26.21 -18.25 17.79
N ALA A 415 -27.54 -18.10 17.67
CA ALA A 415 -28.50 -19.03 18.28
C ALA A 415 -28.24 -20.49 17.88
N ALA A 416 -27.79 -20.72 16.64
CA ALA A 416 -27.44 -22.06 16.15
C ALA A 416 -26.19 -22.64 16.86
N HIS A 417 -25.24 -21.80 17.28
CA HIS A 417 -24.05 -22.23 18.04
C HIS A 417 -24.42 -22.64 19.47
N ASP A 418 -25.30 -21.87 20.12
CA ASP A 418 -25.79 -22.19 21.48
C ASP A 418 -26.63 -23.48 21.49
N GLU A 419 -27.42 -23.70 20.44
CA GLU A 419 -28.16 -24.95 20.26
C GLU A 419 -27.23 -26.16 20.12
N ALA A 420 -26.15 -26.04 19.35
CA ALA A 420 -25.23 -27.12 19.02
C ALA A 420 -24.07 -27.32 20.02
N ALA A 421 -23.90 -26.44 21.02
CA ALA A 421 -22.76 -26.45 21.95
C ALA A 421 -21.39 -26.45 21.22
N VAL A 422 -21.31 -25.72 20.11
CA VAL A 422 -20.09 -25.50 19.32
C VAL A 422 -19.58 -24.09 19.58
N GLU A 423 -18.31 -23.95 19.91
CA GLU A 423 -17.66 -22.67 20.18
C GLU A 423 -16.84 -22.20 18.98
N ASP A 424 -16.79 -20.89 18.73
CA ASP A 424 -15.91 -20.31 17.73
C ASP A 424 -14.63 -19.81 18.41
N PHE A 425 -13.49 -20.34 17.98
CA PHE A 425 -12.19 -20.00 18.51
C PHE A 425 -11.41 -19.11 17.57
N SER A 426 -10.72 -18.14 18.17
CA SER A 426 -9.63 -17.38 17.56
C SER A 426 -8.28 -17.94 18.01
N HIS A 427 -7.17 -17.41 17.48
CA HIS A 427 -5.82 -17.83 17.88
C HIS A 427 -5.63 -17.84 19.41
N TYR A 428 -5.95 -16.73 20.08
CA TYR A 428 -5.71 -16.61 21.52
C TYR A 428 -6.66 -17.47 22.36
N SER A 429 -7.92 -17.62 21.95
CA SER A 429 -8.86 -18.47 22.70
C SER A 429 -8.51 -19.95 22.56
N LEU A 430 -8.11 -20.40 21.36
CA LEU A 430 -7.62 -21.76 21.15
C LEU A 430 -6.34 -22.01 21.96
N LYS A 431 -5.35 -21.12 21.87
CA LYS A 431 -4.10 -21.25 22.64
C LYS A 431 -4.36 -21.38 24.15
N THR A 432 -5.28 -20.57 24.67
CA THR A 432 -5.70 -20.63 26.08
C THR A 432 -6.39 -21.97 26.40
N ALA A 433 -7.31 -22.41 25.55
CA ALA A 433 -8.02 -23.68 25.73
C ALA A 433 -7.07 -24.90 25.70
N LEU A 434 -6.09 -24.89 24.80
CA LEU A 434 -5.08 -25.95 24.69
C LEU A 434 -4.14 -26.01 25.90
N SER A 435 -3.94 -24.89 26.60
CA SER A 435 -3.14 -24.84 27.82
C SER A 435 -3.91 -25.36 29.06
N GLY A 436 -5.24 -25.47 28.98
CA GLY A 436 -6.07 -25.95 30.08
C GLY A 436 -6.10 -27.48 30.18
N LEU A 437 -6.10 -28.02 31.40
CA LEU A 437 -6.15 -29.47 31.64
C LEU A 437 -7.57 -30.02 31.67
N GLY A 438 -7.70 -31.33 31.46
CA GLY A 438 -8.88 -32.11 31.85
C GLY A 438 -10.03 -32.18 30.84
N LYS A 439 -9.94 -31.48 29.69
CA LYS A 439 -10.98 -31.53 28.64
C LYS A 439 -10.42 -31.98 27.30
N TRP A 440 -11.16 -32.87 26.63
CA TRP A 440 -11.00 -33.12 25.21
C TRP A 440 -11.41 -31.89 24.43
N ILE A 441 -10.62 -31.50 23.43
CA ILE A 441 -10.96 -30.37 22.56
C ILE A 441 -10.92 -30.90 21.12
N PHE A 442 -12.05 -30.81 20.42
CA PHE A 442 -12.16 -31.20 19.02
C PHE A 442 -12.36 -29.93 18.20
N VAL A 443 -11.40 -29.63 17.34
CA VAL A 443 -11.36 -28.37 16.59
C VAL A 443 -11.50 -28.63 15.10
N LEU A 444 -12.56 -28.10 14.50
CA LEU A 444 -12.71 -28.03 13.05
C LEU A 444 -11.97 -26.79 12.52
N TYR A 445 -10.87 -27.02 11.82
CA TYR A 445 -10.15 -26.01 11.05
C TYR A 445 -10.75 -25.87 9.66
N TYR A 446 -11.10 -24.63 9.28
CA TYR A 446 -11.76 -24.35 8.00
C TYR A 446 -11.32 -22.98 7.45
N ASP A 447 -11.48 -22.75 6.15
CA ASP A 447 -11.41 -21.41 5.57
C ASP A 447 -12.81 -20.83 5.41
N GLU A 448 -13.02 -19.64 5.94
CA GLU A 448 -14.30 -18.94 5.84
C GLU A 448 -14.54 -18.42 4.42
N ARG A 449 -13.46 -17.99 3.75
CA ARG A 449 -13.48 -17.49 2.37
C ARG A 449 -13.05 -18.57 1.38
N ASN A 450 -13.76 -18.67 0.26
CA ASN A 450 -13.38 -19.47 -0.92
C ASN A 450 -13.18 -20.98 -0.71
N CYS A 451 -13.84 -21.60 0.27
CA CYS A 451 -13.81 -23.05 0.48
C CYS A 451 -15.23 -23.64 0.50
N ALA A 452 -15.65 -24.30 -0.59
CA ALA A 452 -16.96 -24.92 -0.69
C ALA A 452 -17.12 -26.09 0.29
N ALA A 453 -16.14 -27.01 0.32
CA ALA A 453 -16.12 -28.14 1.25
C ALA A 453 -16.17 -27.71 2.73
N CYS A 454 -15.59 -26.55 3.07
CA CYS A 454 -15.64 -25.98 4.41
C CYS A 454 -17.06 -25.60 4.83
N LYS A 455 -17.89 -25.10 3.90
CA LYS A 455 -19.30 -24.77 4.18
C LYS A 455 -20.10 -26.01 4.57
N ASP A 456 -19.90 -27.09 3.83
CA ASP A 456 -20.59 -28.36 4.10
C ASP A 456 -20.10 -28.97 5.42
N ALA A 457 -18.78 -29.00 5.65
CA ALA A 457 -18.18 -29.49 6.88
C ALA A 457 -18.67 -28.71 8.12
N MET A 458 -18.82 -27.39 8.03
CA MET A 458 -19.39 -26.59 9.12
C MET A 458 -20.82 -27.03 9.48
N GLN A 459 -21.66 -27.34 8.49
CA GLN A 459 -23.03 -27.82 8.74
C GLN A 459 -23.04 -29.21 9.38
N VAL A 460 -22.21 -30.12 8.87
CA VAL A 460 -22.01 -31.45 9.47
C VAL A 460 -21.58 -31.32 10.93
N PHE A 461 -20.63 -30.42 11.23
CA PHE A 461 -20.09 -30.24 12.57
C PHE A 461 -21.11 -29.66 13.57
N LEU A 462 -22.06 -28.83 13.11
CA LEU A 462 -23.20 -28.42 13.94
C LEU A 462 -24.11 -29.61 14.29
N GLY A 463 -24.32 -30.54 13.34
CA GLY A 463 -25.03 -31.81 13.58
C GLY A 463 -24.32 -32.68 14.64
N VAL A 464 -23.00 -32.83 14.52
CA VAL A 464 -22.14 -33.49 15.52
C VAL A 464 -22.32 -32.86 16.89
N GLY A 465 -22.27 -31.52 16.99
CA GLY A 465 -22.48 -30.79 18.24
C GLY A 465 -23.81 -31.08 18.92
N LYS A 466 -24.91 -31.08 18.15
CA LYS A 466 -26.25 -31.43 18.65
C LYS A 466 -26.33 -32.84 19.23
N ARG A 467 -25.54 -33.79 18.70
CA ARG A 467 -25.46 -35.17 19.24
C ARG A 467 -24.58 -35.26 20.47
N VAL A 468 -23.42 -34.62 20.45
CA VAL A 468 -22.46 -34.62 21.57
C VAL A 468 -23.05 -33.95 22.80
N LYS A 469 -23.87 -32.90 22.62
CA LYS A 469 -24.61 -32.25 23.73
C LYS A 469 -25.53 -33.20 24.51
N LYS A 470 -25.98 -34.30 23.88
CA LYS A 470 -26.81 -35.34 24.52
C LYS A 470 -25.99 -36.41 25.25
N TRP A 471 -24.66 -36.37 25.14
CA TRP A 471 -23.79 -37.35 25.81
C TRP A 471 -23.67 -37.03 27.29
N THR A 472 -23.44 -38.07 28.10
CA THR A 472 -23.25 -37.93 29.55
C THR A 472 -21.87 -37.39 29.92
N VAL A 473 -20.89 -37.49 29.01
CA VAL A 473 -19.51 -37.00 29.20
C VAL A 473 -19.49 -35.48 29.03
N LYS A 474 -19.10 -34.75 30.09
CA LYS A 474 -19.10 -33.28 30.12
C LYS A 474 -17.74 -32.65 29.80
N ASP A 475 -16.67 -33.43 29.74
CA ASP A 475 -15.29 -32.95 29.54
C ASP A 475 -14.90 -32.88 28.05
N ILE A 476 -15.81 -32.35 27.23
CA ILE A 476 -15.65 -32.22 25.78
C ILE A 476 -15.93 -30.78 25.37
N VAL A 477 -15.01 -30.20 24.60
CA VAL A 477 -15.17 -28.92 23.92
C VAL A 477 -15.19 -29.19 22.42
N LEU A 478 -16.25 -28.73 21.74
CA LEU A 478 -16.32 -28.71 20.29
C LEU A 478 -16.10 -27.27 19.83
N ALA A 479 -15.11 -27.07 18.98
CA ALA A 479 -14.76 -25.74 18.50
C ALA A 479 -14.57 -25.70 16.99
N ARG A 480 -14.77 -24.52 16.39
CA ARG A 480 -14.38 -24.22 15.02
C ARG A 480 -13.33 -23.13 15.01
N PHE A 481 -12.46 -23.16 14.00
CA PHE A 481 -11.33 -22.25 13.88
C PHE A 481 -11.17 -21.78 12.41
N PRO A 482 -11.51 -20.51 12.10
CA PRO A 482 -11.33 -19.95 10.76
C PRO A 482 -9.84 -19.66 10.51
N SER A 483 -9.21 -20.53 9.73
CA SER A 483 -7.76 -20.58 9.48
C SER A 483 -7.27 -19.48 8.55
N ASP A 484 -8.13 -18.96 7.68
CA ASP A 484 -7.82 -17.81 6.81
C ASP A 484 -7.85 -16.46 7.56
N LEU A 485 -8.35 -16.45 8.80
CA LEU A 485 -8.45 -15.27 9.66
C LEU A 485 -7.55 -15.32 10.90
N ASN A 486 -6.93 -16.46 11.19
CA ASN A 486 -6.11 -16.67 12.39
C ASN A 486 -4.78 -17.35 12.04
N ASP A 487 -3.71 -16.97 12.72
CA ASP A 487 -2.45 -17.72 12.62
C ASP A 487 -2.57 -19.08 13.31
N PRO A 488 -1.94 -20.14 12.78
CA PRO A 488 -2.04 -21.48 13.35
C PRO A 488 -1.41 -21.52 14.75
N VAL A 489 -2.14 -22.11 15.70
CA VAL A 489 -1.60 -22.48 17.02
C VAL A 489 -0.87 -23.82 16.93
N ASP A 490 -1.39 -24.72 16.09
CA ASP A 490 -0.86 -26.05 15.82
C ASP A 490 -0.35 -26.12 14.37
N PRO A 491 0.93 -26.46 14.12
CA PRO A 491 1.45 -26.75 12.80
C PRO A 491 0.59 -27.68 11.96
N ALA A 492 -0.02 -28.71 12.56
CA ALA A 492 -0.87 -29.66 11.86
C ALA A 492 -2.09 -28.96 11.24
N ALA A 493 -2.53 -27.81 11.76
CA ALA A 493 -3.61 -26.99 11.23
C ALA A 493 -3.34 -26.42 9.81
N THR A 494 -2.12 -26.57 9.28
CA THR A 494 -1.76 -26.16 7.91
C THR A 494 -2.04 -27.19 6.84
N LEU A 495 -2.47 -28.40 7.23
CA LEU A 495 -2.95 -29.42 6.30
C LEU A 495 -4.20 -28.94 5.55
N GLN A 496 -4.59 -29.70 4.53
CA GLN A 496 -5.72 -29.38 3.67
C GLN A 496 -7.01 -29.26 4.48
N ARG A 497 -7.74 -28.16 4.26
CA ARG A 497 -9.00 -27.86 4.95
C ARG A 497 -10.21 -28.29 4.09
N PRO A 498 -11.36 -28.62 4.70
CA PRO A 498 -11.62 -28.66 6.14
C PRO A 498 -10.92 -29.84 6.83
N MET A 499 -10.60 -29.68 8.10
CA MET A 499 -9.89 -30.70 8.89
C MET A 499 -10.35 -30.69 10.34
N LEU A 500 -10.44 -31.86 10.96
CA LEU A 500 -10.71 -32.01 12.39
C LEU A 500 -9.45 -32.50 13.12
N ILE A 501 -9.08 -31.81 14.20
CA ILE A 501 -8.02 -32.25 15.10
C ILE A 501 -8.61 -32.45 16.49
N ALA A 502 -8.31 -33.60 17.10
CA ALA A 502 -8.65 -33.91 18.47
C ALA A 502 -7.44 -33.70 19.38
N TYR A 503 -7.64 -32.92 20.44
CA TYR A 503 -6.65 -32.62 21.46
C TYR A 503 -7.01 -33.36 22.74
N PRO A 504 -6.17 -34.31 23.18
CA PRO A 504 -6.41 -35.03 24.42
C PRO A 504 -6.44 -34.11 25.65
N PRO A 505 -7.12 -34.54 26.72
CA PRO A 505 -7.26 -33.80 27.98
C PRO A 505 -5.98 -33.80 28.85
N ASP A 506 -5.08 -34.76 28.63
CA ASP A 506 -3.88 -34.99 29.42
C ASP A 506 -2.62 -34.74 28.56
N GLY A 507 -1.52 -34.34 29.20
CA GLY A 507 -0.22 -34.13 28.56
C GLY A 507 -0.10 -32.84 27.75
N GLU A 508 0.98 -32.71 27.00
CA GLU A 508 1.19 -31.61 26.07
C GLU A 508 0.28 -31.79 24.85
N LYS A 509 -0.89 -31.14 24.86
CA LYS A 509 -1.95 -31.33 23.86
C LYS A 509 -1.48 -31.18 22.41
N LEU A 510 -0.54 -30.28 22.17
CA LEU A 510 0.04 -30.05 20.84
C LEU A 510 0.95 -31.20 20.39
N GLU A 511 1.59 -31.92 21.31
CA GLU A 511 2.43 -33.08 20.97
C GLU A 511 1.60 -34.35 20.77
N SER A 512 0.48 -34.47 21.49
CA SER A 512 -0.39 -35.65 21.48
C SER A 512 -1.64 -35.50 20.61
N HIS A 513 -1.72 -34.49 19.74
CA HIS A 513 -2.90 -34.26 18.92
C HIS A 513 -3.17 -35.42 17.95
N ILE A 514 -4.42 -35.56 17.53
CA ILE A 514 -4.86 -36.63 16.62
C ILE A 514 -5.61 -35.98 15.46
N VAL A 515 -5.04 -36.07 14.26
CA VAL A 515 -5.68 -35.59 13.03
C VAL A 515 -6.69 -36.62 12.55
N TYR A 516 -7.91 -36.19 12.27
CA TYR A 516 -8.93 -37.02 11.65
C TYR A 516 -8.69 -37.11 10.14
N ASP A 517 -8.60 -38.33 9.61
CA ASP A 517 -8.17 -38.63 8.24
C ASP A 517 -9.25 -39.34 7.39
N ASN A 518 -10.48 -39.41 7.88
CA ASN A 518 -11.58 -40.14 7.23
C ASN A 518 -12.62 -39.18 6.64
N GLU A 519 -13.68 -39.70 6.02
CA GLU A 519 -14.74 -38.89 5.39
C GLU A 519 -15.37 -37.92 6.41
N PHE A 520 -15.54 -36.66 6.02
CA PHE A 520 -16.12 -35.63 6.88
C PHE A 520 -17.66 -35.68 6.87
N ALA A 521 -18.22 -36.75 7.44
CA ALA A 521 -19.65 -36.94 7.65
C ALA A 521 -19.98 -37.14 9.14
N GLU A 522 -21.23 -36.90 9.52
CA GLU A 522 -21.63 -36.83 10.93
C GLU A 522 -21.34 -38.13 11.71
N GLU A 523 -21.72 -39.28 11.15
CA GLU A 523 -21.56 -40.59 11.81
C GLU A 523 -20.09 -41.02 11.90
N PRO A 524 -19.26 -40.92 10.84
CA PRO A 524 -17.81 -41.13 10.95
C PRO A 524 -17.14 -40.26 12.01
N VAL A 525 -17.43 -38.96 12.05
CA VAL A 525 -16.85 -38.02 13.03
C VAL A 525 -17.27 -38.39 14.46
N VAL A 526 -18.56 -38.68 14.68
CA VAL A 526 -19.06 -39.12 15.99
C VAL A 526 -18.38 -40.43 16.45
N ASN A 527 -18.18 -41.38 15.55
CA ASN A 527 -17.55 -42.66 15.87
C ASN A 527 -16.06 -42.49 16.20
N PHE A 528 -15.36 -41.64 15.46
CA PHE A 528 -14.00 -41.23 15.79
C PHE A 528 -13.92 -40.63 17.20
N MET A 529 -14.76 -39.63 17.52
CA MET A 529 -14.77 -39.01 18.84
C MET A 529 -15.01 -40.02 19.97
N LYS A 530 -15.99 -40.91 19.81
CA LYS A 530 -16.28 -41.97 20.79
C LYS A 530 -15.10 -42.93 20.97
N ALA A 531 -14.44 -43.31 19.88
CA ALA A 531 -13.29 -44.20 19.92
C ALA A 531 -12.14 -43.59 20.73
N GLU A 532 -11.79 -42.33 20.48
CA GLU A 532 -10.72 -41.65 21.21
C GLU A 532 -11.05 -41.42 22.68
N ILE A 533 -12.29 -41.05 22.99
CA ILE A 533 -12.74 -40.91 24.39
C ILE A 533 -12.66 -42.26 25.11
N ARG A 534 -13.14 -43.36 24.50
CA ARG A 534 -13.09 -44.70 25.12
C ARG A 534 -11.67 -45.20 25.36
N LYS A 535 -10.73 -44.94 24.43
CA LYS A 535 -9.32 -45.29 24.60
C LYS A 535 -8.73 -44.68 25.88
N ARG A 536 -9.18 -43.50 26.31
CA ARG A 536 -8.77 -42.89 27.58
C ARG A 536 -9.33 -43.62 28.80
N TRP A 537 -10.63 -43.93 28.80
CA TRP A 537 -11.28 -44.61 29.94
C TRP A 537 -10.64 -45.96 30.24
N MET A 538 -10.31 -46.72 29.19
CA MET A 538 -9.59 -47.99 29.31
C MET A 538 -8.16 -47.83 29.85
N ARG A 539 -7.52 -46.67 29.64
CA ARG A 539 -6.18 -46.35 30.19
C ARG A 539 -6.20 -45.80 31.61
N SER A 540 -7.33 -45.28 32.10
CA SER A 540 -7.48 -44.81 33.48
C SER A 540 -7.85 -45.91 34.47
N GLU A 541 -8.31 -47.05 33.98
CA GLU A 541 -8.62 -48.26 34.77
C GLU A 541 -7.44 -49.24 34.86
N LEU A 542 -6.37 -49.01 34.09
CA LEU A 542 -5.07 -49.67 34.15
C LEU A 542 -4.08 -48.80 34.94
#